data_AF-A0A7X6U4J7-F1
#
_entry.id   AF-A0A7X6U4J7-F1
#
_cell.length_a   1.000
_cell.length_b   1.000
_cell.length_c   1.000
_cell.angle_alpha   90.00
_cell.angle_beta   90.00
_cell.angle_gamma   90.00
#
_symmetry.space_group_name_H-M   'P 1'
#
loop_
_entity.id
_entity.type
_entity.pdbx_description
1 polymer ?
#
loop_
_entity_poly.entity_id
_entity_poly.type
_entity_poly.pdbx_seq_one_letter_code
_entity_poly.pdbx_strand_id
1 'polypeptide(L)' 'VMNQGTAEQAELIRNAIETGDADFKAVAEAIKSTDALQYTRQIAEKESELAIDALEAFPDSIYKQSLLQLARFAIERDN' A
#
# COMPACT_ATOMS: atom_id res chain seq x y z
N VAL A 1 1.39 -5.60 10.88
CA VAL A 1 0.84 -6.35 12.04
C VAL A 1 1.50 -7.71 12.25
N MET A 2 1.43 -8.70 11.34
CA MET A 2 1.99 -10.04 11.63
C MET A 2 3.48 -10.07 12.00
N ASN A 3 4.30 -9.15 11.46
CA ASN A 3 5.74 -9.06 11.77
C ASN A 3 6.11 -7.95 12.77
N GLN A 4 5.20 -7.01 13.08
CA GLN A 4 5.51 -5.81 13.86
C GLN A 4 4.49 -5.46 14.96
N GLY A 5 3.37 -6.19 15.04
CA GLY A 5 2.37 -6.05 16.09
C GLY A 5 2.62 -7.03 17.24
N THR A 6 1.74 -7.02 18.24
CA THR A 6 1.82 -7.99 19.35
C THR A 6 1.42 -9.40 18.89
N ALA A 7 1.76 -10.40 19.69
CA ALA A 7 1.37 -11.79 19.42
C ALA A 7 -0.16 -11.93 19.32
N GLU A 8 -0.90 -11.23 20.18
CA GLU A 8 -2.37 -11.22 20.20
C GLU A 8 -2.95 -10.57 18.94
N GLN A 9 -2.35 -9.48 18.44
CA GLN A 9 -2.77 -8.84 17.20
C GLN A 9 -2.49 -9.72 15.98
N ALA A 10 -1.34 -10.40 15.96
CA ALA A 10 -0.99 -11.34 14.89
C ALA A 10 -1.93 -12.55 14.87
N GLU A 11 -2.30 -13.06 16.04
CA GLU A 11 -3.24 -14.18 16.20
C GLU A 11 -4.67 -13.78 15.82
N LEU A 12 -5.12 -12.59 16.23
CA LEU A 12 -6.42 -12.04 15.83
C LEU A 12 -6.55 -11.97 14.31
N ILE A 13 -5.52 -11.43 13.62
CA ILE A 13 -5.53 -11.30 12.15
C ILE A 13 -5.45 -12.67 11.48
N ARG A 14 -4.64 -13.59 12.00
CA ARG A 14 -4.54 -14.95 11.46
C ARG A 14 -5.90 -15.65 11.50
N ASN A 15 -6.55 -15.66 12.66
CA ASN A 15 -7.87 -16.25 12.82
C ASN A 15 -8.90 -15.59 11.90
N ALA A 16 -8.90 -14.26 11.80
CA ALA A 16 -9.79 -13.54 10.87
C ALA A 16 -9.62 -13.96 9.40
N ILE A 17 -8.39 -14.23 8.96
CA ILE A 17 -8.09 -14.70 7.60
C ILE A 17 -8.52 -16.16 7.41
N GLU A 18 -8.29 -17.01 8.39
CA GLU A 18 -8.56 -18.46 8.31
C GLU A 18 -10.05 -18.80 8.40
N THR A 19 -10.80 -18.13 9.27
CA THR A 19 -12.23 -18.42 9.50
C THR A 19 -13.15 -17.53 8.67
N GLY A 20 -12.67 -16.38 8.21
CA GLY A 20 -13.50 -15.35 7.58
C GLY A 20 -14.43 -14.62 8.57
N ASP A 21 -14.30 -14.88 9.88
CA ASP A 21 -15.10 -14.29 10.95
C ASP A 21 -14.20 -13.79 12.08
N ALA A 22 -14.37 -12.52 12.45
CA ALA A 22 -13.61 -11.87 13.51
C ALA A 22 -14.29 -10.56 13.95
N ASP A 23 -13.81 -10.01 15.06
CA ASP A 23 -14.07 -8.60 15.37
C ASP A 23 -13.26 -7.71 14.41
N PHE A 24 -13.89 -7.35 13.29
CA PHE A 24 -13.29 -6.49 12.28
C PHE A 24 -12.94 -5.08 12.80
N LYS A 25 -13.56 -4.61 13.90
CA LYS A 25 -13.14 -3.35 14.52
C LYS A 25 -11.79 -3.53 15.20
N ALA A 26 -11.64 -4.59 15.99
CA ALA A 26 -10.35 -4.91 16.62
C ALA A 26 -9.25 -5.18 15.57
N VAL A 27 -9.58 -5.83 14.45
CA VAL A 27 -8.64 -6.02 13.31
C VAL A 27 -8.24 -4.67 12.71
N ALA A 28 -9.20 -3.77 12.46
CA ALA A 28 -8.90 -2.45 11.92
C ALA A 28 -8.05 -1.60 12.89
N GLU A 29 -8.31 -1.70 14.19
CA GLU A 29 -7.48 -1.06 15.24
C GLU A 29 -6.08 -1.68 15.32
N ALA A 30 -5.95 -3.00 15.20
CA ALA A 30 -4.66 -3.67 15.13
C ALA A 30 -3.85 -3.22 13.90
N ILE A 31 -4.51 -3.02 12.75
CA ILE A 31 -3.86 -2.47 11.54
C ILE A 31 -3.43 -1.01 11.77
N LYS A 32 -4.33 -0.16 12.26
CA LYS A 32 -4.08 1.27 12.51
C LYS A 32 -3.06 1.55 13.62
N SER A 33 -3.00 0.69 14.63
CA SER A 33 -2.02 0.77 15.73
C SER A 33 -0.61 0.38 15.29
N THR A 34 -0.47 -0.15 14.07
CA THR A 34 0.83 -0.32 13.43
C THR A 34 1.02 0.74 12.35
N ASP A 35 2.27 1.10 12.05
CA ASP A 35 2.62 1.98 10.92
C ASP A 35 2.39 1.32 9.54
N ALA A 36 1.63 0.23 9.45
CA ALA A 36 1.45 -0.55 8.24
C ALA A 36 0.85 0.26 7.09
N LEU A 37 -0.10 1.16 7.36
CA LEU A 37 -0.71 2.01 6.32
C LEU A 37 0.30 3.02 5.78
N GLN A 38 1.04 3.68 6.67
CA GLN A 38 2.04 4.66 6.28
C GLN A 38 3.20 4.00 5.54
N TYR A 39 3.67 2.85 6.04
CA TYR A 39 4.69 2.04 5.37
C TYR A 39 4.24 1.63 3.96
N THR A 40 3.01 1.13 3.82
CA THR A 40 2.47 0.74 2.50
C THR A 40 2.42 1.93 1.55
N ARG A 41 2.06 3.12 2.05
CA ARG A 41 2.07 4.35 1.27
C ARG A 41 3.49 4.73 0.80
N GLN A 42 4.48 4.68 1.67
CA GLN A 42 5.87 4.97 1.33
C GLN A 42 6.43 4.01 0.26
N ILE A 43 6.08 2.72 0.36
CA ILE A 43 6.46 1.75 -0.67
C ILE A 43 5.79 2.09 -2.00
N ALA A 44 4.50 2.44 -2.00
CA ALA A 44 3.80 2.85 -3.22
C ALA A 44 4.40 4.11 -3.86
N GLU A 45 4.79 5.09 -3.06
CA GLU A 45 5.50 6.30 -3.53
C GLU A 45 6.82 5.94 -4.20
N LYS A 46 7.63 5.07 -3.57
CA LYS A 46 8.90 4.60 -4.15
C LYS A 46 8.72 3.86 -5.47
N GLU A 47 7.71 2.99 -5.57
CA GLU A 47 7.42 2.27 -6.83
C GLU A 47 6.95 3.23 -7.93
N SER A 48 6.21 4.29 -7.57
CA SER A 48 5.83 5.35 -8.53
C SER A 48 7.05 6.10 -9.06
N GLU A 49 8.01 6.45 -8.19
CA GLU A 49 9.28 7.05 -8.59
C GLU A 49 10.06 6.15 -9.55
N LEU A 50 10.20 4.85 -9.24
CA LEU A 50 10.86 3.90 -10.12
C LEU A 50 10.19 3.80 -11.50
N ALA A 51 8.86 3.86 -11.55
CA ALA A 51 8.13 3.87 -12.82
C ALA A 51 8.38 5.15 -13.62
N ILE A 52 8.49 6.31 -12.95
CA ILE A 52 8.82 7.60 -13.59
C ILE A 52 10.25 7.56 -14.14
N ASP A 53 11.21 7.08 -13.34
CA ASP A 53 12.62 6.97 -13.73
C ASP A 53 12.80 6.04 -14.94
N ALA A 54 12.08 4.92 -14.97
CA ALA A 54 12.09 3.98 -16.10
C ALA A 54 11.59 4.62 -17.42
N LEU A 55 10.77 5.68 -17.34
CA LEU A 55 10.24 6.38 -18.49
C LEU A 55 11.19 7.46 -19.04
N GLU A 56 12.26 7.83 -18.31
CA GLU A 56 13.20 8.87 -18.75
C GLU A 56 13.90 8.54 -20.07
N ALA A 57 14.19 7.26 -20.31
CA ALA A 57 14.86 6.78 -21.51
C ALA A 57 14.02 6.95 -22.79
N PHE A 58 12.71 7.22 -22.68
CA PHE A 58 11.84 7.38 -23.83
C PHE A 58 11.80 8.83 -24.32
N PRO A 59 11.74 9.05 -25.65
CA PRO A 59 11.55 10.38 -26.21
C PRO A 59 10.21 10.97 -25.77
N ASP A 60 10.16 12.30 -25.70
CA ASP A 60 8.95 13.01 -25.33
C ASP A 60 7.84 12.76 -26.35
N SER A 61 6.71 12.28 -25.83
CA SER A 61 5.54 11.91 -26.62
C SER A 61 4.30 11.96 -25.73
N ILE A 62 3.12 12.01 -26.36
CA ILE A 62 1.85 11.93 -25.64
C ILE A 62 1.75 10.65 -24.80
N TYR A 63 2.31 9.54 -25.28
CA TYR A 63 2.30 8.27 -24.56
C TYR A 63 3.16 8.31 -23.29
N LYS A 64 4.37 8.88 -23.38
CA LYS A 64 5.23 9.10 -22.20
C LYS A 64 4.52 9.97 -21.16
N GLN A 65 3.87 11.06 -21.60
CA GLN A 65 3.13 11.94 -20.70
C GLN A 65 1.93 11.24 -20.05
N SER A 66 1.18 10.42 -20.79
CA SER A 66 0.09 9.63 -20.20
C SER A 66 0.56 8.60 -19.18
N LEU A 67 1.69 7.93 -19.42
CA LEU A 67 2.28 6.97 -18.47
C LEU A 67 2.78 7.67 -17.20
N LEU A 68 3.39 8.85 -17.33
CA LEU A 68 3.80 9.67 -16.18
C LEU A 68 2.60 10.12 -15.35
N GLN A 69 1.50 10.54 -15.99
CA GLN A 69 0.26 10.90 -15.30
C GLN A 69 -0.34 9.71 -14.57
N LEU A 70 -0.35 8.53 -15.20
CA LEU A 70 -0.87 7.30 -14.58
C LEU A 70 -0.07 6.92 -13.33
N ALA A 71 1.26 6.97 -13.39
CA ALA A 71 2.13 6.64 -12.26
C ALA A 71 1.87 7.55 -11.04
N ARG A 72 1.69 8.85 -11.28
CA ARG A 72 1.37 9.84 -10.23
C ARG A 72 -0.05 9.65 -9.68
N PHE A 73 -1.02 9.47 -10.58
CA PHE A 73 -2.42 9.27 -10.19
C PHE A 73 -2.63 8.05 -9.27
N ALA A 74 -1.88 6.97 -9.50
CA ALA A 74 -2.03 5.72 -8.74
C ALA A 74 -1.77 5.88 -7.22
N ILE A 75 -0.92 6.84 -6.83
CA ILE A 75 -0.57 7.14 -5.42
C ILE A 75 -1.36 8.31 -4.82
N GLU A 76 -1.86 9.23 -5.65
CA GLU A 76 -2.59 10.43 -5.22
C GLU A 76 -4.10 10.21 -5.05
N ARG A 77 -4.66 9.13 -5.60
CA ARG A 77 -6.09 8.85 -5.49
C ARG A 77 -6.56 8.74 -4.04
N ASP A 78 -7.55 9.54 -3.68
CA ASP A 78 -8.39 9.34 -2.49
C ASP A 78 -9.69 8.67 -2.94
N ASN A 79 -10.01 7.51 -2.36
CA ASN A 79 -11.24 6.76 -2.58
C ASN A 79 -12.11 6.79 -1.32
#